data_AF-A0A527ZPE5-F1
#
_entry.id   AF-A0A527ZPE5-F1
#
_cell.length_a   1.000
_cell.length_b   1.000
_cell.length_c   1.000
_cell.angle_alpha   90.00
_cell.angle_beta   90.00
_cell.angle_gamma   90.00
#
_symmetry.space_group_name_H-M   'P 1'
#
loop_
_entity.id
_entity.type
_entity.pdbx_description
1 polymer ?
#
loop_
_entity_poly.entity_id
_entity_poly.type
_entity_poly.pdbx_seq_one_letter_code
_entity_poly.pdbx_strand_id
1 'polypeptide(L)' 'EHDRLGALGLNPKKIVELNRDGALLARFFFIEDPDGYKIEVLQRQGRFK' A
#
# COMPACT_ATOMS: atom_id res chain seq x y z
N GLU A 1 0.59 -0.49 9.20
CA GLU A 1 1.79 -0.56 8.34
C GLU A 1 2.16 0.77 7.72
N HIS A 2 1.25 1.47 7.02
CA HIS A 2 1.56 2.77 6.40
C HIS A 2 2.24 3.79 7.35
N ASP A 3 1.67 4.00 8.54
CA ASP A 3 2.22 4.91 9.56
C ASP A 3 3.60 4.46 10.09
N ARG A 4 3.78 3.15 10.32
CA ARG A 4 5.05 2.55 10.77
C ARG A 4 6.15 2.74 9.73
N LEU A 5 5.84 2.59 8.46
CA LEU A 5 6.78 2.78 7.35
C LEU A 5 7.17 4.25 7.18
N GLY A 6 6.24 5.17 7.44
CA GLY A 6 6.53 6.60 7.52
C GLY A 6 7.51 6.92 8.64
N ALA A 7 7.30 6.35 9.81
CA ALA A 7 8.21 6.50 10.96
C ALA A 7 9.61 5.90 10.71
N LEU A 8 9.73 4.91 9.83
CA LEU A 8 11.01 4.31 9.41
C LEU A 8 11.71 5.07 8.28
N GLY A 9 11.14 6.18 7.79
CA GLY A 9 11.73 7.01 6.73
C GLY A 9 11.53 6.46 5.31
N LEU A 10 10.67 5.46 5.12
CA LEU A 10 10.49 4.75 3.86
C LEU A 10 9.53 5.43 2.87
N ASN A 11 9.30 6.75 2.99
CA ASN A 11 8.47 7.56 2.08
C ASN A 11 7.23 6.85 1.48
N PRO A 12 6.34 6.27 2.31
CA PRO A 12 5.17 5.58 1.79
C PRO A 12 4.27 6.58 1.06
N LYS A 13 4.02 6.33 -0.22
CA LYS A 13 3.16 7.16 -1.06
C LYS A 13 1.69 7.05 -0.62
N LYS A 14 0.86 7.89 -1.24
CA LYS A 14 -0.58 7.93 -0.97
C LYS A 14 -1.20 6.55 -1.21
N ILE A 15 -2.08 6.17 -0.29
CA ILE A 15 -2.90 4.97 -0.42
C ILE A 15 -3.86 5.13 -1.60
N VAL A 16 -3.86 4.14 -2.48
CA VAL A 16 -4.77 4.03 -3.62
C VAL A 16 -5.83 2.99 -3.28
N GLU A 17 -7.09 3.39 -3.43
CA GLU A 17 -8.25 2.55 -3.19
C GLU A 17 -8.92 2.25 -4.52
N LEU A 18 -8.94 0.97 -4.90
CA LEU A 18 -9.64 0.50 -6.07
C LEU A 18 -11.04 0.07 -5.65
N ASN A 19 -12.03 0.90 -5.95
CA ASN A 19 -13.44 0.58 -5.74
C ASN A 19 -14.05 0.12 -7.06
N ARG A 20 -14.76 -1.01 -7.06
CA ARG A 20 -15.51 -1.50 -8.22
C ARG A 20 -16.93 -1.81 -7.77
N ASP A 21 -17.90 -1.21 -8.46
CA ASP A 21 -19.34 -1.40 -8.18
C ASP A 21 -19.75 -1.03 -6.74
N GLY A 22 -19.14 0.01 -6.17
CA GLY A 22 -19.41 0.43 -4.78
C GLY A 22 -18.76 -0.44 -3.70
N ALA A 23 -18.03 -1.50 -4.07
CA ALA A 23 -17.27 -2.34 -3.16
C ALA A 23 -15.75 -2.04 -3.24
N LEU A 24 -15.09 -2.02 -2.08
CA LEU A 24 -13.63 -1.92 -1.98
C LEU A 24 -12.99 -3.22 -2.47
N LEU A 25 -12.43 -3.20 -3.68
CA LEU A 25 -11.82 -4.35 -4.33
C LEU A 25 -10.37 -4.55 -3.89
N ALA A 26 -9.64 -3.46 -3.69
CA ALA A 26 -8.25 -3.49 -3.26
C ALA A 26 -7.86 -2.15 -2.63
N ARG A 27 -6.94 -2.20 -1.67
CA ARG A 27 -6.27 -1.02 -1.13
C ARG A 27 -4.77 -1.28 -1.16
N PHE A 28 -3.99 -0.43 -1.80
CA PHE A 28 -2.54 -0.58 -1.88
C PHE A 28 -1.85 0.76 -1.83
N PHE A 29 -0.53 0.76 -1.61
CA PHE A 29 0.30 1.95 -1.69
C PHE A 29 1.70 1.56 -2.16
N PHE A 30 2.45 2.54 -2.64
CA PHE A 30 3.84 2.35 -3.04
C PHE A 30 4.78 2.86 -1.96
N ILE A 31 5.91 2.19 -1.81
CA ILE A 31 7.05 2.63 -1.01
C ILE A 31 8.18 2.90 -1.98
N GLU A 32 8.82 4.05 -1.86
CA GLU A 32 10.01 4.38 -2.61
C GLU A 32 11.21 4.22 -1.68
N ASP A 33 12.00 3.20 -1.96
CA ASP A 33 13.23 2.92 -1.23
C ASP A 33 14.35 3.87 -1.69
N PRO A 34 15.25 4.32 -0.80
CA PRO A 34 16.40 5.15 -1.18
C PRO A 34 17.30 4.54 -2.27
N ASP A 35 17.31 3.22 -2.43
CA ASP A 35 18.02 2.51 -3.51
C ASP A 35 17.28 2.59 -4.88
N GLY A 36 16.15 3.28 -4.96
CA GLY A 36 15.39 3.53 -6.20
C GLY A 36 14.35 2.45 -6.53
N TYR A 37 14.15 1.47 -5.65
CA TYR A 37 13.13 0.44 -5.82
C TYR A 37 11.74 0.95 -5.44
N LYS A 38 10.73 0.54 -6.22
CA LYS A 38 9.31 0.79 -5.93
C LYS A 38 8.69 -0.50 -5.43
N ILE A 39 8.34 -0.54 -4.16
CA ILE A 39 7.69 -1.68 -3.53
C ILE A 39 6.18 -1.40 -3.52
N GLU A 40 5.40 -2.25 -4.17
CA GLU A 40 3.94 -2.19 -4.12
C GLU A 40 3.43 -3.00 -2.93
N VAL A 41 2.80 -2.33 -1.97
CA VAL A 41 2.21 -2.95 -0.79
C VAL A 41 0.71 -3.01 -0.95
N LEU A 42 0.20 -4.21 -1.22
CA LEU A 42 -1.23 -4.50 -1.29
C LEU A 42 -1.77 -4.94 0.06
N GLN A 43 -2.86 -4.33 0.51
CA GLN A 43 -3.60 -4.77 1.69
C GLN A 43 -4.18 -6.15 1.40
N ARG A 44 -3.88 -7.11 2.29
CA ARG A 44 -4.44 -8.46 2.21
C ARG A 44 -5.98 -8.40 2.29
N GLN A 45 -6.65 -8.91 1.27
CA GLN A 45 -8.11 -9.02 1.18
C GLN A 45 -8.48 -10.37 0.56
N GLY A 46 -9.60 -10.99 0.97
CA GLY A 46 -10.10 -12.24 0.39
C GLY A 46 -9.71 -13.54 1.15
N ARG A 47 -9.49 -14.64 0.40
CA ARG A 47 -9.36 -16.04 0.90
C ARG A 47 -8.11 -16.36 1.72
N PHE A 48 -7.11 -15.47 1.76
CA PHE A 48 -5.88 -15.69 2.52
C PHE A 48 -5.98 -15.00 3.88
N LYS A 49 -6.53 -15.73 4.85
CA LYS A 49 -6.38 -15.41 6.28
C LYS A 49 -4.95 -15.64 6.73
#